data_AF-A0A1B8ZSW9-F1
#
_entry.id   AF-A0A1B8ZSW9-F1
#
_cell.length_a   1.000
_cell.length_b   1.000
_cell.length_c   1.000
_cell.angle_alpha   90.00
_cell.angle_beta   90.00
_cell.angle_gamma   90.00
#
_symmetry.space_group_name_H-M   'P 1'
#
loop_
_entity.id
_entity.type
_entity.pdbx_description
1 polymer ?
#
loop_
_entity_poly.entity_id
_entity_poly.type
_entity_poly.pdbx_seq_one_letter_code
_entity_poly.pdbx_strand_id
1 'polypeptide(L)'
;MRHLGKYIFISGLVMLPLSVIMFVTGVGMFTAKGNFPQFFIRWSELSFVLWLPFLLAGIVFIITGVIMYFSHQKNQTNTNQQQ
;
A
#
# COMPACT_ATOMS: atom_id res chain seq x y z
N MET A 1 0.36 -15.08 17.03
CA MET A 1 -0.57 -14.33 16.14
C MET A 1 -0.51 -12.81 16.31
N ARG A 2 -0.22 -12.23 17.50
CA ARG A 2 -0.13 -10.76 17.72
C ARG A 2 0.91 -10.03 16.85
N HIS A 3 2.01 -10.69 16.48
CA HIS A 3 3.09 -10.05 15.72
C HIS A 3 2.79 -9.96 14.21
N LEU A 4 2.09 -10.93 13.62
CA LEU A 4 1.76 -10.92 12.19
C LEU A 4 0.86 -9.74 11.81
N GLY A 5 -0.15 -9.42 12.63
CA GLY A 5 -1.04 -8.29 12.37
C GLY A 5 -0.32 -6.94 12.35
N LYS A 6 0.68 -6.75 13.23
CA LYS A 6 1.53 -5.55 13.21
C LYS A 6 2.37 -5.46 11.93
N TYR A 7 2.98 -6.57 11.49
CA TYR A 7 3.77 -6.58 10.25
C TYR A 7 2.90 -6.33 9.01
N ILE A 8 1.71 -6.92 8.93
CA ILE A 8 0.75 -6.69 7.84
C ILE A 8 0.31 -5.23 7.79
N PHE A 9 0.07 -4.62 8.95
CA PHE A 9 -0.30 -3.21 9.02
C PHE A 9 0.86 -2.28 8.60
N ILE A 10 2.08 -2.55 9.09
CA ILE A 10 3.29 -1.81 8.67
C ILE A 10 3.57 -1.99 7.18
N SER A 11 3.43 -3.20 6.63
CA SER A 11 3.69 -3.43 5.21
C SER A 11 2.68 -2.70 4.33
N GLY A 12 1.39 -2.70 4.71
CA GLY A 12 0.36 -1.91 4.04
C GLY A 12 0.61 -0.39 4.14
N LEU A 13 1.03 0.08 5.31
CA LEU A 13 1.35 1.48 5.55
C LEU A 13 2.57 1.96 4.74
N VAL A 14 3.57 1.11 4.52
CA VAL A 14 4.75 1.42 3.71
C VAL A 14 4.47 1.28 2.21
N MET A 15 3.57 0.38 1.81
CA MET A 15 3.14 0.24 0.41
C MET A 15 2.42 1.48 -0.12
N LEU A 16 1.68 2.21 0.72
CA LEU A 16 0.98 3.44 0.35
C LEU A 16 1.90 4.56 -0.18
N PRO A 17 2.90 5.05 0.60
CA PRO A 17 3.81 6.09 0.12
C PRO A 17 4.65 5.59 -1.06
N LEU A 18 4.97 4.30 -1.12
CA LEU A 18 5.68 3.71 -2.27
C LEU A 18 4.84 3.80 -3.55
N SER A 19 3.54 3.50 -3.47
CA SER A 19 2.59 3.69 -4.57
C SER A 19 2.50 5.16 -4.99
N VAL A 20 2.45 6.09 -4.04
CA VAL A 20 2.44 7.54 -4.34
C VAL A 20 3.71 7.99 -5.06
N ILE A 21 4.90 7.51 -4.64
CA ILE A 21 6.17 7.84 -5.31
C ILE A 21 6.18 7.31 -6.75
N MET A 22 5.73 6.07 -6.97
CA MET A 22 5.64 5.49 -8.32
C MET A 22 4.68 6.29 -9.21
N PHE A 23 3.54 6.73 -8.67
CA PHE A 23 2.58 7.56 -9.39
C PHE A 23 3.17 8.92 -9.78
N VAL A 24 3.74 9.64 -8.81
CA VAL A 24 4.31 10.97 -9.05
C VAL A 24 5.45 10.90 -10.06
N THR A 25 6.28 9.85 -9.98
CA THR A 25 7.37 9.63 -10.93
C THR A 25 6.84 9.34 -12.34
N GLY A 26 5.80 8.50 -12.44
CA GLY A 26 5.14 8.17 -13.70
C GLY A 26 4.50 9.40 -14.36
N VAL A 27 3.64 10.12 -13.62
CA VAL A 27 2.96 11.34 -14.10
C VAL A 27 3.97 12.46 -14.42
N GLY A 28 5.01 12.60 -13.60
CA GLY A 28 6.07 13.59 -13.80
C GLY A 28 6.81 13.39 -15.12
N MET A 29 7.10 12.15 -15.47
CA MET A 29 7.69 11.77 -16.76
C MET A 29 6.76 11.99 -17.94
N PHE A 30 5.45 11.71 -17.81
CA PHE A 30 4.47 12.02 -18.85
C PHE A 30 4.33 13.53 -19.09
N THR A 31 4.51 14.33 -18.04
CA THR A 31 4.40 15.80 -18.11
C THR A 31 5.70 16.45 -18.59
N ALA A 32 6.85 15.83 -18.32
CA ALA A 32 8.14 16.36 -18.71
C ALA A 32 8.37 16.17 -20.22
N LYS A 33 8.15 17.24 -21.01
CA LYS A 33 8.49 17.30 -22.45
C LYS A 33 10.00 17.46 -22.72
N GLY A 34 10.83 16.79 -21.94
CA GLY A 34 12.28 16.79 -22.12
C GLY A 34 12.71 15.66 -23.05
N ASN A 35 13.82 15.82 -23.76
CA ASN A 35 14.46 14.74 -24.49
C ASN A 35 15.11 13.77 -23.49
N PHE A 36 14.31 12.91 -22.87
CA PHE A 36 14.78 11.93 -21.91
C PHE A 36 15.37 10.70 -22.62
N PRO A 37 16.40 10.06 -22.04
CA PRO A 37 16.88 8.78 -22.54
C PRO A 37 15.73 7.76 -22.60
N GLN A 38 15.65 6.99 -23.68
CA GLN A 38 14.61 5.98 -23.90
C GLN A 38 14.49 4.98 -22.73
N PHE A 39 15.59 4.73 -22.02
CA PHE A 39 15.59 3.94 -20.78
C PHE A 39 14.63 4.54 -19.74
N PHE A 40 14.78 5.82 -19.40
CA PHE A 40 13.98 6.48 -18.39
C PHE A 40 12.47 6.46 -18.69
N ILE A 41 12.10 6.57 -19.97
CA ILE A 41 10.70 6.46 -20.43
C ILE A 41 10.15 5.06 -20.15
N ARG A 42 10.90 4.00 -20.45
CA ARG A 42 10.50 2.60 -20.19
C ARG A 42 10.31 2.31 -18.69
N TRP A 43 11.17 2.86 -17.83
CA TRP A 43 11.03 2.72 -16.37
C TRP A 43 9.80 3.46 -15.83
N SER A 44 9.47 4.61 -16.41
CA SER A 44 8.25 5.35 -16.09
C SER A 44 7.00 4.58 -16.51
N GLU A 45 6.98 4.05 -17.72
CA GLU A 45 5.88 3.23 -18.25
C GLU A 45 5.64 2.00 -17.36
N LEU A 46 6.71 1.31 -16.97
CA LEU A 46 6.64 0.19 -16.04
C LEU A 46 6.09 0.63 -14.68
N SER A 47 6.57 1.76 -14.15
CA SER A 47 6.10 2.30 -12.87
C SER A 47 4.61 2.64 -12.91
N PHE A 48 4.11 3.14 -14.04
CA PHE A 48 2.70 3.48 -14.23
C PHE A 48 1.81 2.23 -14.33
N VAL A 49 2.27 1.21 -15.05
CA VAL A 49 1.57 -0.08 -15.14
C VAL A 49 1.57 -0.81 -13.80
N LEU A 50 2.68 -0.77 -13.07
CA LEU A 50 2.82 -1.43 -11.76
C LEU A 50 2.16 -0.64 -10.63
N TRP A 51 1.89 0.66 -10.81
CA TRP A 51 1.28 1.51 -9.80
C TRP A 51 -0.12 1.02 -9.40
N LEU A 52 -0.97 0.72 -10.37
CA LEU A 52 -2.36 0.31 -10.13
C LEU A 52 -2.49 -1.00 -9.34
N PRO A 53 -1.76 -2.09 -9.66
CA PRO A 53 -1.76 -3.30 -8.83
C PRO A 53 -1.10 -3.07 -7.46
N PHE A 54 -0.07 -2.23 -7.34
CA PHE A 54 0.52 -1.89 -6.03
C PHE A 54 -0.45 -1.11 -5.14
N LEU A 55 -1.18 -0.15 -5.71
CA LEU A 55 -2.20 0.61 -5.00
C LEU A 55 -3.31 -0.32 -4.51
N LEU A 56 -3.80 -1.21 -5.39
CA LEU A 56 -4.83 -2.17 -5.05
C LEU A 56 -4.38 -3.13 -3.94
N ALA A 57 -3.15 -3.65 -4.03
CA ALA A 57 -2.56 -4.49 -3.00
C ALA A 57 -2.43 -3.75 -1.66
N GLY A 58 -1.96 -2.49 -1.68
CA GLY A 58 -1.86 -1.65 -0.48
C GLY A 58 -3.21 -1.43 0.20
N ILE A 59 -4.27 -1.14 -0.58
CA ILE A 59 -5.64 -0.98 -0.08
C ILE A 59 -6.13 -2.28 0.57
N VAL A 60 -5.97 -3.42 -0.09
CA VAL A 60 -6.36 -4.74 0.46
C VAL A 60 -5.63 -5.04 1.76
N PHE A 61 -4.33 -4.73 1.82
CA PHE A 61 -3.53 -4.90 3.03
C PHE A 61 -4.02 -4.04 4.20
N ILE A 62 -4.37 -2.77 3.95
CA ILE A 62 -4.89 -1.86 4.97
C ILE A 62 -6.26 -2.34 5.46
N ILE A 63 -7.17 -2.70 4.54
CA ILE A 63 -8.50 -3.23 4.89
C ILE A 63 -8.34 -4.48 5.76
N THR A 64 -7.47 -5.41 5.36
CA THR A 64 -7.20 -6.64 6.14
C THR A 64 -6.65 -6.30 7.53
N GLY A 65 -5.72 -5.36 7.63
CA GLY A 65 -5.18 -4.88 8.90
C GLY A 65 -6.25 -4.26 9.82
N VAL A 66 -7.15 -3.45 9.26
CA VAL A 66 -8.27 -2.82 9.99
C VAL A 66 -9.28 -3.88 10.45
N ILE A 67 -9.67 -4.82 9.59
CA ILE A 67 -10.58 -5.92 9.95
C ILE A 67 -9.99 -6.77 11.08
N MET A 68 -8.69 -7.07 11.02
CA MET A 68 -8.00 -7.83 12.05
C MET A 68 -7.94 -7.07 13.37
N TYR A 69 -7.69 -5.75 13.33
CA TYR A 69 -7.70 -4.88 14.51
C TYR A 69 -9.08 -4.83 15.17
N PHE A 70 -10.14 -4.61 14.40
CA PHE A 70 -11.53 -4.60 14.90
C PHE A 70 -11.97 -5.96 15.43
N SER A 71 -11.60 -7.06 14.76
CA SER A 71 -11.90 -8.41 15.26
C SER A 71 -11.21 -8.69 16.60
N HIS A 72 -9.97 -8.21 16.77
CA HIS A 72 -9.25 -8.37 18.04
C HIS A 72 -9.89 -7.55 19.16
N GLN A 73 -10.37 -6.34 18.86
CA GLN A 73 -11.09 -5.50 19.82
C GLN A 73 -12.40 -6.16 20.27
N LYS A 74 -13.20 -6.66 19.32
CA LYS A 74 -14.45 -7.38 19.64
C LYS A 74 -14.21 -8.59 20.53
N ASN A 75 -13.13 -9.34 20.33
CA ASN A 75 -12.82 -10.49 21.17
C ASN A 75 -12.47 -10.10 22.60
N GLN A 76 -11.75 -8.98 22.82
CA GLN A 76 -11.42 -8.50 24.16
C GLN A 76 -12.64 -7.99 24.92
N THR A 77 -13.61 -7.34 24.25
CA THR A 77 -14.83 -6.88 24.91
C THR A 77 -15.69 -8.04 25.43
N ASN A 78 -15.73 -9.17 24.70
CA ASN A 78 -16.50 -10.35 25.12
C ASN A 78 -15.87 -11.10 26.31
N THR A 79 -14.54 -11.04 26.49
CA THR A 79 -13.87 -11.69 27.63
C THR A 79 -14.07 -10.93 28.94
N ASN A 80 -14.18 -9.60 28.88
CA ASN A 80 -14.39 -8.76 30.07
C ASN A 80 -15.85 -8.74 30.57
N GLN A 81 -16.79 -9.34 29.84
CA GLN A 81 -18.19 -9.49 30.28
C GLN A 81 -18.50 -10.88 30.86
N GLN A 82 -17.51 -11.78 30.91
CA GLN A 82 -17.62 -13.12 31.50
C GLN A 82 -16.83 -13.27 32.82
N GLN A 83 -16.23 -12.18 33.33
CA GLN A 83 -15.67 -12.08 34.68
C GLN A 83 -16.55 -11.17 35.53
#